data_AF-A0A954XHP0-F1
#
_entry.id   AF-A0A954XHP0-F1
#
_cell.length_a   1.000
_cell.length_b   1.000
_cell.length_c   1.000
_cell.angle_alpha   90.00
_cell.angle_beta   90.00
_cell.angle_gamma   90.00
#
_symmetry.space_group_name_H-M   'P 1'
#
loop_
_entity.id
_entity.type
_entity.pdbx_description
1 polymer ?
#
loop_
_entity_poly.entity_id
_entity_poly.type
_entity_poly.pdbx_seq_one_letter_code
_entity_poly.pdbx_strand_id
1 'polypeptide(L)'
;MHYRTPKLVGRLRPLIAATLLVACTAATANAQVAQTREQKVRGDRAKYETNSKWIYNDLPRGFETAKETGKPMLVVFRCIPCEACAKLDEQIVERDPIIQALMDRYVCVRIVHANGLDLSLFQYDYDQSFAAFLMNADRTIYARFGTRSHQTESHEDVSVEGFAKVLAQVLKFHEAYPLNRALFTGKTGQPSEVAAPEQLSTLKDRFGPKLNYEGDVVKSCIHCHMVGEALRREYRLSGDPIPSKVLFPYPHPKILGLIMDPAEMAIVKQVVPGSTADKAGFQAGDQVALLDGQPMLSIADMQWVLHNTGSSATLPVRVVRDKKLVTFDLTLEEGWREKGDISWRVSSWDMGRMVFGGMRLESMTDDEIAAAGLSPEQMALRVRFVGQYGEHARAKRAGLQKGDIITSVNGESKPLTESELLAHMMRTTRPGDDVEFEIRRGKRQIQAKVEAQ
;
A
#
# COMPACT_ATOMS: atom_id res chain seq x y z
N MET A 1 79.71 -25.00 45.80
CA MET A 1 80.94 -24.30 45.36
C MET A 1 80.61 -23.54 44.09
N HIS A 2 80.54 -22.20 44.16
CA HIS A 2 81.52 -21.27 43.55
C HIS A 2 81.49 -21.31 42.00
N TYR A 3 81.39 -20.25 41.22
CA TYR A 3 81.43 -18.79 41.43
C TYR A 3 81.24 -18.14 40.03
N ARG A 4 80.78 -16.87 40.00
CA ARG A 4 81.23 -15.75 39.14
C ARG A 4 80.94 -15.72 37.61
N THR A 5 80.33 -14.60 37.22
CA THR A 5 80.49 -13.80 35.98
C THR A 5 81.96 -13.34 35.75
N PRO A 6 82.41 -12.56 34.72
CA PRO A 6 81.77 -11.90 33.54
C PRO A 6 82.63 -11.95 32.23
N LYS A 7 82.17 -11.35 31.10
CA LYS A 7 82.80 -10.17 30.40
C LYS A 7 82.37 -9.99 28.93
N LEU A 8 82.27 -8.70 28.58
CA LEU A 8 81.94 -8.06 27.30
C LEU A 8 82.86 -8.45 26.12
N VAL A 9 82.31 -8.42 24.90
CA VAL A 9 82.89 -7.65 23.76
C VAL A 9 81.74 -7.14 22.88
N GLY A 10 81.72 -5.83 22.60
CA GLY A 10 80.68 -5.18 21.80
C GLY A 10 80.93 -5.21 20.29
N ARG A 11 79.90 -4.81 19.54
CA ARG A 11 80.01 -4.05 18.29
C ARG A 11 78.66 -3.44 17.93
N LEU A 12 78.67 -2.11 17.77
CA LEU A 12 77.56 -1.28 17.29
C LEU A 12 77.04 -1.77 15.93
N ARG A 13 75.71 -1.74 15.75
CA ARG A 13 75.04 -1.64 14.45
C ARG A 13 73.97 -0.54 14.51
N PRO A 14 73.77 0.22 13.41
CA PRO A 14 73.04 1.47 13.42
C PRO A 14 71.52 1.27 13.52
N LEU A 15 70.85 2.12 14.29
CA LEU A 15 69.40 2.29 14.24
C LEU A 15 69.02 2.88 12.87
N ILE A 16 68.33 2.09 12.05
CA ILE A 16 67.48 2.61 10.98
C ILE A 16 66.11 2.84 11.62
N ALA A 17 65.78 4.11 11.88
CA ALA A 17 64.45 4.52 12.29
C ALA A 17 63.51 4.35 11.09
N ALA A 18 62.71 3.29 11.09
CA ALA A 18 61.61 3.14 10.16
C ALA A 18 60.45 4.02 10.64
N THR A 19 60.32 5.21 10.04
CA THR A 19 59.19 6.10 10.20
C THR A 19 57.95 5.42 9.60
N LEU A 20 57.14 4.77 10.43
CA LEU A 20 55.82 4.27 10.08
C LEU A 20 54.90 5.49 9.88
N LEU A 21 54.79 5.94 8.62
CA LEU A 21 53.76 6.88 8.20
C LEU A 21 52.42 6.14 8.25
N VAL A 22 51.70 6.26 9.37
CA VAL A 22 50.29 5.86 9.43
C VAL A 22 49.52 6.86 8.57
N ALA A 23 49.29 6.49 7.31
CA ALA A 23 48.35 7.20 6.46
C ALA A 23 46.95 6.98 7.03
N CYS A 24 46.50 7.91 7.87
CA CYS A 24 45.08 8.05 8.22
C CYS A 24 44.33 8.45 6.95
N THR A 25 43.92 7.47 6.14
CA THR A 25 42.88 7.68 5.14
C THR A 25 41.58 7.91 5.90
N ALA A 26 41.23 9.17 6.12
CA ALA A 26 39.89 9.55 6.53
C ALA A 26 38.94 9.07 5.43
N ALA A 27 38.27 7.95 5.67
CA ALA A 27 37.13 7.54 4.87
C ALA A 27 36.05 8.60 5.10
N THR A 28 35.96 9.58 4.19
CA THR A 28 34.80 10.45 4.11
C THR A 28 33.63 9.58 3.67
N ALA A 29 32.89 9.07 4.64
CA ALA A 29 31.55 8.58 4.38
C ALA A 29 30.76 9.79 3.85
N ASN A 30 30.54 9.84 2.54
CA ASN A 30 29.58 10.75 1.94
C ASN A 30 28.20 10.33 2.46
N ALA A 31 27.80 10.89 3.60
CA ALA A 31 26.42 10.86 4.03
C ALA A 31 25.64 11.73 3.03
N GLN A 32 25.08 11.09 2.01
CA GLN A 32 24.22 11.77 1.05
C GLN A 32 22.99 12.27 1.81
N VAL A 33 22.90 13.59 1.97
CA VAL A 33 21.79 14.23 2.69
C VAL A 33 20.48 13.81 2.06
N ALA A 34 19.58 13.23 2.84
CA ALA A 34 18.28 12.80 2.37
C ALA A 34 17.50 14.01 1.81
N GLN A 35 16.99 13.88 0.58
CA GLN A 35 16.23 14.95 -0.06
C GLN A 35 14.95 15.25 0.72
N THR A 36 14.63 16.54 0.86
CA THR A 36 13.34 16.98 1.38
C THR A 36 12.22 16.55 0.43
N ARG A 37 10.98 16.47 0.95
CA ARG A 37 9.83 16.16 0.11
C ARG A 37 9.66 17.15 -1.04
N GLU A 38 9.85 18.44 -0.78
CA GLU A 38 9.76 19.46 -1.82
C GLU A 38 10.80 19.23 -2.92
N GLN A 39 12.05 18.93 -2.56
CA GLN A 39 13.10 18.59 -3.52
C GLN A 39 12.72 17.37 -4.37
N LYS A 40 12.15 16.31 -3.75
CA LYS A 40 11.67 15.13 -4.48
C LYS A 40 10.58 15.48 -5.49
N VAL A 41 9.55 16.25 -5.09
CA VAL A 41 8.42 16.62 -5.97
C VAL A 41 8.86 17.52 -7.12
N ARG A 42 9.69 18.53 -6.84
CA ARG A 42 10.20 19.44 -7.88
C ARG A 42 11.19 18.73 -8.82
N GLY A 43 12.01 17.82 -8.28
CA GLY A 43 12.94 17.01 -9.06
C GLY A 43 12.22 16.07 -10.04
N ASP A 44 11.13 15.42 -9.60
CA ASP A 44 10.32 14.57 -10.48
C ASP A 44 9.68 15.38 -11.62
N ARG A 45 9.12 16.56 -11.31
CA ARG A 45 8.62 17.48 -12.34
C ARG A 45 9.72 17.86 -13.33
N ALA A 46 10.87 18.33 -12.86
CA ALA A 46 11.97 18.73 -13.74
C ALA A 46 12.45 17.60 -14.66
N LYS A 47 12.36 16.34 -14.19
CA LYS A 47 12.74 15.17 -14.96
C LYS A 47 11.72 14.80 -16.04
N TYR A 48 10.42 14.93 -15.76
CA TYR A 48 9.37 14.38 -16.61
C TYR A 48 8.59 15.43 -17.41
N GLU A 49 8.60 16.71 -17.01
CA GLU A 49 7.86 17.77 -17.70
C GLU A 49 8.37 18.04 -19.12
N THR A 50 9.67 17.90 -19.35
CA THR A 50 10.31 18.07 -20.66
C THR A 50 10.56 16.75 -21.39
N ASN A 51 10.17 15.62 -20.78
CA ASN A 51 10.36 14.30 -21.35
C ASN A 51 9.31 14.05 -22.44
N SER A 52 9.74 13.77 -23.67
CA SER A 52 8.83 13.52 -24.80
C SER A 52 7.96 12.28 -24.63
N LYS A 53 8.34 11.34 -23.75
CA LYS A 53 7.60 10.10 -23.48
C LYS A 53 6.42 10.31 -22.51
N TRP A 54 6.47 11.32 -21.64
CA TRP A 54 5.52 11.48 -20.54
C TRP A 54 4.73 12.78 -20.64
N ILE A 55 3.41 12.67 -20.51
CA ILE A 55 2.55 13.81 -20.21
C ILE A 55 2.43 13.92 -18.70
N TYR A 56 2.95 15.02 -18.13
CA TYR A 56 3.11 15.18 -16.69
C TYR A 56 1.99 16.01 -16.06
N ASN A 57 1.23 15.41 -15.13
CA ASN A 57 0.09 16.03 -14.43
C ASN A 57 -0.97 16.67 -15.36
N ASP A 58 -1.10 16.19 -16.59
CA ASP A 58 -2.03 16.73 -17.59
C ASP A 58 -2.82 15.58 -18.25
N LEU A 59 -3.77 15.04 -17.48
CA LEU A 59 -4.61 13.95 -17.95
C LEU A 59 -5.51 14.33 -19.15
N PRO A 60 -6.13 15.53 -19.22
CA PRO A 60 -6.89 15.95 -20.39
C PRO A 60 -6.07 15.87 -21.68
N ARG A 61 -4.84 16.41 -21.69
CA ARG A 61 -3.93 16.30 -22.83
C ARG A 61 -3.60 14.84 -23.16
N GLY A 62 -3.49 13.98 -22.14
CA GLY A 62 -3.34 12.54 -22.32
C GLY A 62 -4.48 11.92 -23.16
N PHE A 63 -5.74 12.24 -22.82
CA PHE A 63 -6.90 11.75 -23.56
C PHE A 63 -6.93 12.29 -25.00
N GLU A 64 -6.66 13.58 -25.18
CA GLU A 64 -6.60 14.22 -26.50
C GLU A 64 -5.52 13.56 -27.37
N THR A 65 -4.30 13.42 -26.85
CA THR A 65 -3.18 12.79 -27.55
C THR A 65 -3.49 11.33 -27.92
N ALA A 66 -4.14 10.58 -27.02
CA ALA A 66 -4.53 9.19 -27.29
C ALA A 66 -5.58 9.09 -28.39
N LYS A 67 -6.53 10.03 -28.41
CA LYS A 67 -7.55 10.12 -29.46
C LYS A 67 -6.92 10.48 -30.83
N GLU A 68 -5.98 11.42 -30.85
CA GLU A 68 -5.29 11.87 -32.07
C GLU A 68 -4.39 10.79 -32.65
N THR A 69 -3.64 10.08 -31.78
CA THR A 69 -2.66 9.07 -32.21
C THR A 69 -3.26 7.68 -32.42
N GLY A 70 -4.46 7.43 -31.87
CA GLY A 70 -5.07 6.09 -31.84
C GLY A 70 -4.33 5.08 -30.97
N LYS A 71 -3.44 5.53 -30.08
CA LYS A 71 -2.72 4.67 -29.13
C LYS A 71 -3.55 4.49 -27.83
N PRO A 72 -3.41 3.35 -27.12
CA PRO A 72 -3.92 3.24 -25.76
C PRO A 72 -3.14 4.14 -24.81
N MET A 73 -3.74 4.42 -23.65
CA MET A 73 -3.11 5.20 -22.58
C MET A 73 -2.54 4.28 -21.51
N LEU A 74 -1.38 4.67 -20.99
CA LEU A 74 -0.82 4.20 -19.73
C LEU A 74 -0.81 5.37 -18.75
N VAL A 75 -1.72 5.37 -17.77
CA VAL A 75 -1.78 6.40 -16.73
C VAL A 75 -1.16 5.84 -15.46
N VAL A 76 -0.07 6.44 -14.99
CA VAL A 76 0.64 6.04 -13.77
C VAL A 76 0.43 7.08 -12.68
N PHE A 77 -0.08 6.61 -11.53
CA PHE A 77 -0.21 7.38 -10.30
C PHE A 77 0.97 7.08 -9.38
N ARG A 78 1.65 8.13 -8.91
CA ARG A 78 2.82 8.01 -8.04
C ARG A 78 2.79 9.00 -6.89
N CYS A 79 2.67 8.52 -5.66
CA CYS A 79 2.75 9.40 -4.49
C CYS A 79 4.21 9.70 -4.11
N ILE A 80 4.69 10.91 -4.42
CA ILE A 80 5.99 11.43 -3.97
C ILE A 80 5.79 12.07 -2.60
N PRO A 81 6.29 11.47 -1.49
CA PRO A 81 7.65 10.96 -1.32
C PRO A 81 7.73 9.46 -0.94
N CYS A 82 6.65 8.71 -1.08
CA CYS A 82 6.55 7.37 -0.52
C CYS A 82 7.60 6.43 -1.12
N GLU A 83 8.35 5.70 -0.28
CA GLU A 83 9.52 4.92 -0.73
C GLU A 83 9.17 3.49 -1.15
N ALA A 84 8.06 2.94 -0.66
CA ALA A 84 7.69 1.53 -0.80
C ALA A 84 7.54 1.04 -2.26
N CYS A 85 7.25 1.94 -3.21
CA CYS A 85 7.18 1.63 -4.64
C CYS A 85 8.19 2.45 -5.47
N ALA A 86 9.13 3.17 -4.85
CA ALA A 86 10.09 3.99 -5.58
C ALA A 86 10.97 3.17 -6.52
N LYS A 87 11.36 1.95 -6.11
CA LYS A 87 12.16 1.03 -6.95
C LYS A 87 11.38 0.49 -8.15
N LEU A 88 10.12 0.10 -7.94
CA LEU A 88 9.27 -0.38 -9.01
C LEU A 88 8.94 0.75 -10.00
N ASP A 89 8.63 1.94 -9.50
CA ASP A 89 8.45 3.16 -10.31
C ASP A 89 9.73 3.45 -11.11
N GLU A 90 10.90 3.47 -10.50
CA GLU A 90 12.18 3.67 -11.19
C GLU A 90 12.43 2.60 -12.26
N GLN A 91 12.18 1.31 -11.97
CA GLN A 91 12.38 0.22 -12.93
C GLN A 91 11.41 0.32 -14.12
N ILE A 92 10.12 0.51 -13.85
CA ILE A 92 9.06 0.61 -14.86
C ILE A 92 9.25 1.87 -15.71
N VAL A 93 9.52 3.00 -15.08
CA VAL A 93 9.53 4.30 -15.76
C VAL A 93 10.85 4.54 -16.50
N GLU A 94 11.98 3.97 -16.05
CA GLU A 94 13.30 4.46 -16.48
C GLU A 94 14.27 3.41 -17.00
N ARG A 95 14.23 2.14 -16.55
CA ARG A 95 15.39 1.24 -16.70
C ARG A 95 15.18 -0.01 -17.54
N ASP A 96 13.96 -0.57 -17.58
CA ASP A 96 13.75 -1.83 -18.27
C ASP A 96 13.51 -1.65 -19.79
N PRO A 97 14.38 -2.19 -20.67
CA PRO A 97 14.28 -1.96 -22.12
C PRO A 97 13.03 -2.60 -22.75
N ILE A 98 12.51 -3.69 -22.18
CA ILE A 98 11.29 -4.35 -22.68
C ILE A 98 10.09 -3.46 -22.37
N ILE A 99 10.01 -2.95 -21.13
CA ILE A 99 8.97 -2.00 -20.73
C ILE A 99 9.03 -0.74 -21.59
N GLN A 100 10.22 -0.17 -21.81
CA GLN A 100 10.38 1.04 -22.62
C GLN A 100 9.89 0.83 -24.06
N ALA A 101 10.23 -0.30 -24.69
CA ALA A 101 9.78 -0.62 -26.04
C ALA A 101 8.26 -0.82 -26.12
N LEU A 102 7.64 -1.41 -25.10
CA LEU A 102 6.19 -1.54 -25.02
C LEU A 102 5.52 -0.18 -24.82
N MET A 103 6.06 0.66 -23.92
CA MET A 103 5.54 2.00 -23.61
C MET A 103 5.55 2.95 -24.80
N ASP A 104 6.46 2.80 -25.77
CA ASP A 104 6.46 3.61 -26.99
C ASP A 104 5.18 3.46 -27.82
N ARG A 105 4.43 2.37 -27.58
CA ARG A 105 3.11 2.09 -28.18
C ARG A 105 1.94 2.66 -27.35
N TYR A 106 2.21 3.36 -26.26
CA TYR A 106 1.22 4.01 -25.41
C TYR A 106 1.37 5.54 -25.42
N VAL A 107 0.28 6.23 -25.10
CA VAL A 107 0.35 7.59 -24.55
C VAL A 107 0.55 7.46 -23.04
N CYS A 108 1.74 7.80 -22.56
CA CYS A 108 2.09 7.67 -21.15
C CYS A 108 1.79 8.97 -20.40
N VAL A 109 1.02 8.88 -19.31
CA VAL A 109 0.63 10.00 -18.45
C VAL A 109 1.13 9.72 -17.03
N ARG A 110 1.87 10.64 -16.43
CA ARG A 110 2.36 10.54 -15.05
C ARG A 110 1.61 11.53 -14.18
N ILE A 111 0.90 11.03 -13.17
CA ILE A 111 0.16 11.82 -12.19
C ILE A 111 0.78 11.61 -10.81
N VAL A 112 1.19 12.69 -10.13
CA VAL A 112 1.90 12.58 -8.84
C VAL A 112 1.12 13.09 -7.64
N HIS A 113 -0.17 13.34 -7.83
CA HIS A 113 -1.09 13.88 -6.81
C HIS A 113 -2.51 13.38 -7.05
N ALA A 114 -3.36 13.48 -6.02
CA ALA A 114 -4.79 13.19 -6.15
C ALA A 114 -5.63 14.44 -6.48
N ASN A 115 -5.06 15.65 -6.45
CA ASN A 115 -5.81 16.86 -6.80
C ASN A 115 -6.44 16.74 -8.20
N GLY A 116 -7.73 17.06 -8.31
CA GLY A 116 -8.47 17.02 -9.58
C GLY A 116 -8.64 15.60 -10.16
N LEU A 117 -8.34 14.55 -9.39
CA LEU A 117 -8.51 13.16 -9.83
C LEU A 117 -10.00 12.85 -10.04
N ASP A 118 -10.35 12.30 -11.20
CA ASP A 118 -11.71 11.80 -11.45
C ASP A 118 -11.96 10.53 -10.61
N LEU A 119 -12.71 10.69 -9.51
CA LEU A 119 -13.03 9.60 -8.59
C LEU A 119 -14.04 8.58 -9.14
N SER A 120 -14.72 8.91 -10.23
CA SER A 120 -15.60 7.95 -10.93
C SER A 120 -14.80 7.05 -11.87
N LEU A 121 -13.70 7.57 -12.43
CA LEU A 121 -12.86 6.83 -13.37
C LEU A 121 -11.73 6.07 -12.67
N PHE A 122 -10.95 6.75 -11.82
CA PHE A 122 -9.76 6.18 -11.19
C PHE A 122 -10.06 5.64 -9.80
N GLN A 123 -10.80 4.54 -9.79
CA GLN A 123 -11.08 3.80 -8.57
C GLN A 123 -10.07 2.65 -8.42
N TYR A 124 -9.22 2.78 -7.40
CA TYR A 124 -8.18 1.83 -7.01
C TYR A 124 -7.88 2.00 -5.51
N ASP A 125 -7.03 1.13 -4.98
CA ASP A 125 -6.57 1.24 -3.61
C ASP A 125 -5.71 2.49 -3.40
N TYR A 126 -6.30 3.52 -2.80
CA TYR A 126 -5.65 4.82 -2.59
C TYR A 126 -4.49 4.77 -1.57
N ASP A 127 -4.32 3.68 -0.81
CA ASP A 127 -3.13 3.45 0.01
C ASP A 127 -1.92 2.95 -0.80
N GLN A 128 -2.08 2.71 -2.10
CA GLN A 128 -1.00 2.33 -2.98
C GLN A 128 -0.16 3.54 -3.36
N SER A 129 1.16 3.41 -3.20
CA SER A 129 2.11 4.45 -3.60
C SER A 129 2.42 4.46 -5.10
N PHE A 130 2.01 3.41 -5.81
CA PHE A 130 2.06 3.25 -7.25
C PHE A 130 0.78 2.54 -7.72
N ALA A 131 0.11 3.10 -8.72
CA ALA A 131 -0.98 2.45 -9.44
C ALA A 131 -0.88 2.79 -10.92
N ALA A 132 -1.30 1.89 -11.79
CA ALA A 132 -1.32 2.09 -13.23
C ALA A 132 -2.67 1.67 -13.81
N PHE A 133 -3.16 2.46 -14.76
CA PHE A 133 -4.33 2.17 -15.55
C PHE A 133 -3.92 2.10 -17.01
N LEU A 134 -4.26 0.98 -17.66
CA LEU A 134 -4.12 0.80 -19.09
C LEU A 134 -5.51 0.91 -19.71
N MET A 135 -5.72 1.86 -20.60
CA MET A 135 -7.07 2.26 -20.99
C MET A 135 -7.15 2.85 -22.39
N ASN A 136 -8.36 2.92 -22.93
CA ASN A 136 -8.66 3.58 -24.20
C ASN A 136 -8.91 5.09 -23.98
N ALA A 137 -8.75 5.89 -25.04
CA ALA A 137 -9.06 7.32 -25.04
C ALA A 137 -10.54 7.62 -24.70
N ASP A 138 -11.45 6.68 -24.96
CA ASP A 138 -12.87 6.81 -24.61
C ASP A 138 -13.20 6.46 -23.14
N ARG A 139 -12.17 6.36 -22.29
CA ARG A 139 -12.22 6.03 -20.86
C ARG A 139 -12.48 4.55 -20.53
N THR A 140 -12.57 3.66 -21.52
CA THR A 140 -12.66 2.21 -21.26
C THR A 140 -11.37 1.69 -20.61
N ILE A 141 -11.46 1.11 -19.42
CA ILE A 141 -10.30 0.54 -18.70
C ILE A 141 -10.07 -0.90 -19.17
N TYR A 142 -8.87 -1.19 -19.68
CA TYR A 142 -8.46 -2.55 -20.02
C TYR A 142 -7.92 -3.30 -18.82
N ALA A 143 -7.08 -2.65 -18.01
CA ALA A 143 -6.47 -3.26 -16.83
C ALA A 143 -6.06 -2.22 -15.79
N ARG A 144 -6.08 -2.65 -14.53
CA ARG A 144 -5.39 -1.98 -13.41
C ARG A 144 -4.10 -2.73 -13.10
N PHE A 145 -3.12 -2.06 -12.55
CA PHE A 145 -1.88 -2.67 -12.05
C PHE A 145 -1.32 -1.86 -10.88
N GLY A 146 -0.48 -2.47 -10.04
CA GLY A 146 0.09 -1.82 -8.86
C GLY A 146 -0.70 -2.17 -7.61
N THR A 147 -0.11 -3.00 -6.76
CA THR A 147 -0.66 -3.35 -5.45
C THR A 147 0.44 -3.81 -4.50
N ARG A 148 0.07 -3.99 -3.23
CA ARG A 148 0.85 -4.65 -2.19
C ARG A 148 -0.07 -5.15 -1.08
N SER A 149 0.39 -6.17 -0.38
CA SER A 149 -0.23 -6.75 0.82
C SER A 149 0.49 -6.36 2.11
N HIS A 150 1.66 -5.70 2.01
CA HIS A 150 2.42 -5.19 3.15
C HIS A 150 3.21 -3.91 2.78
N GLN A 151 3.65 -3.13 3.78
CA GLN A 151 4.41 -1.89 3.53
C GLN A 151 5.78 -2.12 2.89
N THR A 152 6.44 -3.24 3.19
CA THR A 152 7.86 -3.50 2.88
C THR A 152 8.09 -4.57 1.82
N GLU A 153 7.06 -5.33 1.44
CA GLU A 153 7.19 -6.55 0.62
C GLU A 153 6.47 -6.42 -0.73
N SER A 154 6.65 -5.28 -1.41
CA SER A 154 5.96 -5.01 -2.68
C SER A 154 6.31 -6.00 -3.79
N HIS A 155 7.50 -6.59 -3.78
CA HIS A 155 7.93 -7.58 -4.78
C HIS A 155 7.13 -8.90 -4.74
N GLU A 156 6.39 -9.17 -3.67
CA GLU A 156 5.55 -10.37 -3.60
C GLU A 156 4.28 -10.26 -4.45
N ASP A 157 3.81 -9.05 -4.73
CA ASP A 157 2.52 -8.82 -5.35
C ASP A 157 2.62 -8.12 -6.72
N VAL A 158 3.80 -7.58 -7.06
CA VAL A 158 4.06 -6.96 -8.37
C VAL A 158 5.49 -7.21 -8.84
N SER A 159 5.66 -7.34 -10.16
CA SER A 159 6.97 -7.47 -10.81
C SER A 159 7.03 -6.70 -12.13
N VAL A 160 8.25 -6.48 -12.64
CA VAL A 160 8.49 -5.85 -13.94
C VAL A 160 8.03 -6.78 -15.07
N GLU A 161 8.31 -8.07 -14.94
CA GLU A 161 7.96 -9.13 -15.89
C GLU A 161 6.43 -9.26 -16.05
N GLY A 162 5.71 -9.28 -14.93
CA GLY A 162 4.25 -9.28 -14.91
C GLY A 162 3.68 -8.02 -15.57
N PHE A 163 4.25 -6.85 -15.28
CA PHE A 163 3.82 -5.60 -15.90
C PHE A 163 4.05 -5.58 -17.42
N ALA A 164 5.19 -6.08 -17.89
CA ALA A 164 5.49 -6.22 -19.32
C ALA A 164 4.44 -7.08 -20.03
N LYS A 165 4.03 -8.21 -19.43
CA LYS A 165 2.99 -9.08 -19.98
C LYS A 165 1.64 -8.36 -20.03
N VAL A 166 1.27 -7.62 -18.99
CA VAL A 166 0.03 -6.82 -18.97
C VAL A 166 0.03 -5.76 -20.09
N LEU A 167 1.13 -5.02 -20.26
CA LEU A 167 1.29 -4.07 -21.38
C LEU A 167 1.11 -4.78 -22.73
N ALA A 168 1.85 -5.86 -22.97
CA ALA A 168 1.75 -6.60 -24.23
C ALA A 168 0.33 -7.12 -24.50
N GLN A 169 -0.38 -7.58 -23.48
CA GLN A 169 -1.75 -8.08 -23.62
C GLN A 169 -2.76 -6.96 -23.88
N VAL A 170 -2.60 -5.79 -23.25
CA VAL A 170 -3.50 -4.64 -23.51
C VAL A 170 -3.33 -4.12 -24.93
N LEU A 171 -2.12 -4.13 -25.49
CA LEU A 171 -1.93 -3.77 -26.91
C LEU A 171 -2.77 -4.67 -27.83
N LYS A 172 -2.85 -5.98 -27.57
CA LYS A 172 -3.70 -6.90 -28.33
C LYS A 172 -5.19 -6.59 -28.16
N PHE A 173 -5.62 -6.24 -26.94
CA PHE A 173 -7.00 -5.81 -26.72
C PHE A 173 -7.32 -4.51 -27.45
N HIS A 174 -6.38 -3.58 -27.49
CA HIS A 174 -6.56 -2.31 -28.16
C HIS A 174 -6.60 -2.47 -29.69
N GLU A 175 -5.78 -3.34 -30.27
CA GLU A 175 -5.82 -3.70 -31.70
C GLU A 175 -7.18 -4.26 -32.13
N ALA A 176 -7.87 -4.99 -31.23
CA ALA A 176 -9.21 -5.53 -31.48
C ALA A 176 -10.35 -4.54 -31.15
N TYR A 177 -10.05 -3.33 -30.69
CA TYR A 177 -11.05 -2.33 -30.31
C TYR A 177 -11.66 -1.66 -31.55
N PRO A 178 -12.99 -1.36 -31.60
CA PRO A 178 -13.97 -1.47 -30.52
C PRO A 178 -14.73 -2.81 -30.43
N LEU A 179 -14.39 -3.82 -31.23
CA LEU A 179 -15.15 -5.09 -31.28
C LEU A 179 -15.24 -5.80 -29.92
N ASN A 180 -14.24 -5.62 -29.07
CA ASN A 180 -14.17 -6.22 -27.74
C ASN A 180 -14.58 -5.27 -26.59
N ARG A 181 -15.10 -4.07 -26.87
CA ARG A 181 -15.42 -3.06 -25.85
C ARG A 181 -16.31 -3.60 -24.72
N ALA A 182 -17.31 -4.40 -25.07
CA ALA A 182 -18.26 -4.97 -24.12
C ALA A 182 -17.61 -5.87 -23.06
N LEU A 183 -16.42 -6.42 -23.31
CA LEU A 183 -15.69 -7.23 -22.32
C LEU A 183 -15.23 -6.40 -21.11
N PHE A 184 -15.10 -5.08 -21.27
CA PHE A 184 -14.51 -4.22 -20.27
C PHE A 184 -15.54 -3.39 -19.49
N THR A 185 -16.84 -3.52 -19.79
CA THR A 185 -17.90 -2.73 -19.15
C THR A 185 -17.89 -2.86 -17.62
N GLY A 186 -17.66 -4.07 -17.10
CA GLY A 186 -17.61 -4.31 -15.65
C GLY A 186 -16.38 -3.69 -14.95
N LYS A 187 -15.37 -3.24 -15.70
CA LYS A 187 -14.16 -2.61 -15.12
C LYS A 187 -14.39 -1.17 -14.67
N THR A 188 -15.56 -0.60 -14.92
CA THR A 188 -15.96 0.72 -14.43
C THR A 188 -17.03 0.55 -13.35
N GLY A 189 -16.82 1.20 -12.21
CA GLY A 189 -17.70 1.08 -11.05
C GLY A 189 -18.87 2.06 -11.12
N GLN A 190 -19.65 2.07 -10.03
CA GLN A 190 -20.62 3.13 -9.85
C GLN A 190 -19.90 4.49 -9.75
N PRO A 191 -20.50 5.57 -10.30
CA PRO A 191 -19.97 6.91 -10.12
C PRO A 191 -19.78 7.22 -8.64
N SER A 192 -18.70 7.94 -8.34
CA SER A 192 -18.48 8.49 -7.00
C SER A 192 -19.49 9.60 -6.74
N GLU A 193 -20.02 9.68 -5.51
CA GLU A 193 -20.93 10.77 -5.10
C GLU A 193 -20.27 12.14 -5.24
N VAL A 194 -18.95 12.17 -5.06
CA VAL A 194 -18.11 13.36 -5.22
C VAL A 194 -17.18 13.15 -6.41
N ALA A 195 -17.09 14.14 -7.31
CA ALA A 195 -16.36 13.99 -8.55
C ALA A 195 -14.83 13.98 -8.37
N ALA A 196 -14.31 14.78 -7.41
CA ALA A 196 -12.89 14.95 -7.19
C ALA A 196 -12.52 15.09 -5.70
N PRO A 197 -11.28 14.74 -5.28
CA PRO A 197 -10.89 14.75 -3.87
C PRO A 197 -11.05 16.08 -3.14
N GLU A 198 -10.72 17.19 -3.79
CA GLU A 198 -10.86 18.54 -3.22
C GLU A 198 -12.32 18.97 -2.99
N GLN A 199 -13.30 18.14 -3.32
CA GLN A 199 -14.71 18.42 -3.02
C GLN A 199 -15.18 17.69 -1.75
N LEU A 200 -14.38 16.77 -1.20
CA LEU A 200 -14.68 16.08 0.06
C LEU A 200 -14.62 17.06 1.24
N SER A 201 -15.48 16.86 2.25
CA SER A 201 -15.71 17.87 3.31
C SER A 201 -14.45 18.20 4.09
N THR A 202 -13.58 17.21 4.33
CA THR A 202 -12.33 17.37 5.08
C THR A 202 -11.18 17.93 4.24
N LEU A 203 -11.35 18.07 2.92
CA LEU A 203 -10.31 18.51 1.98
C LEU A 203 -10.61 19.85 1.32
N LYS A 204 -11.90 20.18 1.11
CA LYS A 204 -12.33 21.31 0.27
C LYS A 204 -11.84 22.70 0.67
N ASP A 205 -11.66 22.96 1.96
CA ASP A 205 -11.24 24.29 2.43
C ASP A 205 -9.71 24.48 2.37
N ARG A 206 -8.96 23.40 2.09
CA ARG A 206 -7.49 23.38 2.17
C ARG A 206 -6.80 23.14 0.84
N PHE A 207 -7.47 22.50 -0.10
CA PHE A 207 -6.86 22.03 -1.34
C PHE A 207 -7.68 22.47 -2.55
N GLY A 208 -6.98 22.72 -3.66
CA GLY A 208 -7.58 22.96 -4.97
C GLY A 208 -7.31 21.81 -5.95
N PRO A 209 -7.76 21.93 -7.21
CA PRO A 209 -7.64 20.87 -8.22
C PRO A 209 -6.23 20.70 -8.79
N LYS A 210 -5.28 21.57 -8.42
CA LYS A 210 -3.90 21.56 -8.95
C LYS A 210 -2.88 21.79 -7.85
N LEU A 211 -1.67 21.30 -8.07
CA LEU A 211 -0.51 21.65 -7.24
C LEU A 211 -0.12 23.13 -7.45
N ASN A 212 0.28 23.80 -6.37
CA ASN A 212 0.80 25.16 -6.39
C ASN A 212 2.33 25.14 -6.46
N TYR A 213 2.89 25.13 -7.67
CA TYR A 213 4.34 25.07 -7.86
C TYR A 213 5.03 26.43 -7.65
N GLU A 214 4.29 27.51 -7.83
CA GLU A 214 4.72 28.90 -7.63
C GLU A 214 4.84 29.23 -6.12
N GLY A 215 4.06 28.54 -5.30
CA GLY A 215 4.10 28.60 -3.84
C GLY A 215 4.50 27.27 -3.19
N ASP A 216 3.76 26.87 -2.16
CA ASP A 216 4.04 25.65 -1.38
C ASP A 216 3.41 24.41 -2.06
N VAL A 217 4.21 23.79 -2.93
CA VAL A 217 3.82 22.58 -3.67
C VAL A 217 3.51 21.40 -2.76
N VAL A 218 4.16 21.33 -1.60
CA VAL A 218 3.97 20.22 -0.66
C VAL A 218 2.64 20.36 0.07
N LYS A 219 2.30 21.56 0.55
CA LYS A 219 1.04 21.81 1.26
C LYS A 219 -0.19 21.85 0.36
N SER A 220 -0.01 22.10 -0.93
CA SER A 220 -1.11 22.07 -1.92
C SER A 220 -1.43 20.66 -2.44
N CYS A 221 -0.60 19.65 -2.13
CA CYS A 221 -0.77 18.28 -2.60
C CYS A 221 -1.77 17.49 -1.75
N ILE A 222 -2.85 17.02 -2.38
CA ILE A 222 -3.67 15.93 -1.85
C ILE A 222 -2.95 14.62 -2.14
N HIS A 223 -2.61 13.90 -1.08
CA HIS A 223 -2.06 12.56 -1.20
C HIS A 223 -3.16 11.55 -1.53
N CYS A 224 -2.80 10.47 -2.25
CA CYS A 224 -3.76 9.43 -2.61
C CYS A 224 -4.51 8.88 -1.39
N HIS A 225 -3.81 8.47 -0.33
CA HIS A 225 -4.43 7.89 0.86
C HIS A 225 -5.42 8.84 1.56
N MET A 226 -5.26 10.16 1.40
CA MET A 226 -6.18 11.15 1.95
C MET A 226 -7.58 11.04 1.36
N VAL A 227 -7.73 10.48 0.14
CA VAL A 227 -9.03 10.21 -0.46
C VAL A 227 -9.78 9.17 0.38
N GLY A 228 -9.13 8.04 0.69
CA GLY A 228 -9.71 6.99 1.53
C GLY A 228 -9.96 7.43 2.98
N GLU A 229 -9.11 8.29 3.52
CA GLU A 229 -9.34 8.97 4.82
C GLU A 229 -10.55 9.87 4.79
N ALA A 230 -10.64 10.77 3.82
CA ALA A 230 -11.74 11.72 3.70
C ALA A 230 -13.09 10.99 3.54
N LEU A 231 -13.17 9.99 2.67
CA LEU A 231 -14.38 9.16 2.51
C LEU A 231 -14.81 8.47 3.81
N ARG A 232 -13.86 7.92 4.58
CA ARG A 232 -14.16 7.35 5.91
C ARG A 232 -14.65 8.40 6.89
N ARG A 233 -14.07 9.61 6.83
CA ARG A 233 -14.41 10.70 7.73
C ARG A 233 -15.82 11.25 7.49
N GLU A 234 -16.35 11.18 6.27
CA GLU A 234 -17.76 11.54 6.02
C GLU A 234 -18.72 10.70 6.89
N TYR A 235 -18.51 9.38 6.97
CA TYR A 235 -19.28 8.50 7.86
C TYR A 235 -19.00 8.81 9.34
N ARG A 236 -17.73 9.02 9.69
CA ARG A 236 -17.33 9.31 11.07
C ARG A 236 -18.01 10.58 11.61
N LEU A 237 -18.05 11.63 10.80
CA LEU A 237 -18.58 12.95 11.17
C LEU A 237 -20.10 13.02 11.11
N SER A 238 -20.74 12.26 10.22
CA SER A 238 -22.21 12.13 10.19
C SER A 238 -22.74 11.27 11.34
N GLY A 239 -21.91 10.39 11.92
CA GLY A 239 -22.30 9.45 12.96
C GLY A 239 -22.86 8.13 12.42
N ASP A 240 -22.92 7.99 11.09
CA ASP A 240 -23.37 6.79 10.39
C ASP A 240 -22.41 5.61 10.62
N PRO A 241 -22.93 4.36 10.67
CA PRO A 241 -22.08 3.19 10.72
C PRO A 241 -21.15 3.13 9.50
N ILE A 242 -19.84 3.03 9.74
CA ILE A 242 -18.86 2.92 8.65
C ILE A 242 -18.98 1.52 8.00
N PRO A 243 -19.30 1.42 6.70
CA PRO A 243 -19.47 0.13 6.04
C PRO A 243 -18.16 -0.67 5.97
N SER A 244 -18.26 -2.01 5.95
CA SER A 244 -17.09 -2.90 5.80
C SER A 244 -16.26 -2.60 4.55
N LYS A 245 -16.91 -2.26 3.42
CA LYS A 245 -16.24 -1.86 2.18
C LYS A 245 -15.33 -0.63 2.34
N VAL A 246 -15.70 0.25 3.27
CA VAL A 246 -15.01 1.52 3.54
C VAL A 246 -13.87 1.31 4.56
N LEU A 247 -14.04 0.42 5.55
CA LEU A 247 -12.97 0.05 6.50
C LEU A 247 -11.93 -0.91 5.91
N PHE A 248 -12.36 -1.84 5.06
CA PHE A 248 -11.53 -2.85 4.40
C PHE A 248 -11.56 -2.63 2.87
N PRO A 249 -10.98 -1.52 2.37
CA PRO A 249 -10.98 -1.24 0.95
C PRO A 249 -10.04 -2.20 0.20
N TYR A 250 -10.37 -2.49 -1.05
CA TYR A 250 -9.56 -3.30 -1.99
C TYR A 250 -8.93 -4.57 -1.38
N PRO A 251 -9.76 -5.54 -0.97
CA PRO A 251 -9.29 -6.72 -0.25
C PRO A 251 -8.35 -7.56 -1.12
N HIS A 252 -7.20 -7.94 -0.57
CA HIS A 252 -6.21 -8.73 -1.29
C HIS A 252 -6.71 -10.18 -1.50
N PRO A 253 -6.51 -10.81 -2.68
CA PRO A 253 -7.00 -12.19 -2.92
C PRO A 253 -6.43 -13.25 -1.95
N LYS A 254 -5.30 -12.96 -1.29
CA LYS A 254 -4.73 -13.78 -0.20
C LYS A 254 -5.77 -14.09 0.90
N ILE A 255 -6.71 -13.19 1.19
CA ILE A 255 -7.75 -13.41 2.22
C ILE A 255 -8.74 -14.54 1.84
N LEU A 256 -8.83 -14.85 0.55
CA LEU A 256 -9.63 -15.96 0.03
C LEU A 256 -8.80 -17.24 -0.13
N GLY A 257 -7.50 -17.18 0.19
CA GLY A 257 -6.55 -18.28 -0.02
C GLY A 257 -5.94 -18.34 -1.41
N LEU A 258 -6.05 -17.28 -2.21
CA LEU A 258 -5.40 -17.19 -3.52
C LEU A 258 -4.03 -16.50 -3.40
N ILE A 259 -2.97 -17.26 -3.62
CA ILE A 259 -1.61 -16.73 -3.77
C ILE A 259 -1.34 -16.62 -5.27
N MET A 260 -1.24 -15.40 -5.78
CA MET A 260 -1.03 -15.13 -7.20
C MET A 260 0.47 -15.06 -7.52
N ASP A 261 0.84 -15.39 -8.76
CA ASP A 261 2.21 -15.20 -9.25
C ASP A 261 2.39 -13.74 -9.75
N PRO A 262 3.25 -12.92 -9.11
CA PRO A 262 3.45 -11.53 -9.52
C PRO A 262 4.18 -11.40 -10.86
N ALA A 263 4.84 -12.45 -11.37
CA ALA A 263 5.56 -12.47 -12.66
C ALA A 263 4.67 -12.83 -13.85
N GLU A 264 3.40 -13.15 -13.60
CA GLU A 264 2.47 -13.66 -14.59
C GLU A 264 1.15 -12.87 -14.62
N MET A 265 0.39 -13.00 -15.71
CA MET A 265 -0.94 -12.38 -15.83
C MET A 265 -2.00 -13.26 -15.17
N ALA A 266 -2.37 -12.90 -13.94
CA ALA A 266 -3.45 -13.52 -13.16
C ALA A 266 -3.31 -15.06 -13.03
N ILE A 267 -2.08 -15.56 -12.88
CA ILE A 267 -1.83 -16.98 -12.62
C ILE A 267 -1.84 -17.25 -11.12
N VAL A 268 -2.57 -18.28 -10.71
CA VAL A 268 -2.58 -18.79 -9.33
C VAL A 268 -1.29 -19.58 -9.09
N LYS A 269 -0.44 -19.07 -8.21
CA LYS A 269 0.79 -19.76 -7.78
C LYS A 269 0.47 -20.88 -6.79
N GLN A 270 -0.41 -20.60 -5.84
CA GLN A 270 -0.80 -21.53 -4.79
C GLN A 270 -2.23 -21.22 -4.32
N VAL A 271 -2.93 -22.27 -3.92
CA VAL A 271 -4.21 -22.19 -3.20
C VAL A 271 -4.00 -22.67 -1.76
N VAL A 272 -4.48 -21.91 -0.79
CA VAL A 272 -4.40 -22.27 0.63
C VAL A 272 -5.43 -23.36 0.92
N PRO A 273 -5.04 -24.54 1.45
CA PRO A 273 -5.99 -25.62 1.75
C PRO A 273 -7.11 -25.19 2.71
N GLY A 274 -8.34 -25.63 2.44
CA GLY A 274 -9.53 -25.31 3.24
C GLY A 274 -10.04 -23.87 3.10
N SER A 275 -9.38 -23.03 2.29
CA SER A 275 -9.77 -21.65 2.05
C SER A 275 -11.02 -21.52 1.17
N THR A 276 -11.54 -20.30 1.04
CA THR A 276 -12.67 -20.00 0.15
C THR A 276 -12.35 -20.37 -1.30
N ALA A 277 -11.12 -20.12 -1.76
CA ALA A 277 -10.69 -20.45 -3.11
C ALA A 277 -10.50 -21.96 -3.33
N ASP A 278 -9.99 -22.68 -2.33
CA ASP A 278 -9.88 -24.14 -2.38
C ASP A 278 -11.27 -24.78 -2.52
N LYS A 279 -12.22 -24.35 -1.68
CA LYS A 279 -13.61 -24.79 -1.73
C LYS A 279 -14.30 -24.49 -3.07
N ALA A 280 -13.94 -23.38 -3.72
CA ALA A 280 -14.44 -23.02 -5.04
C ALA A 280 -13.83 -23.90 -6.16
N GLY A 281 -12.72 -24.58 -5.90
CA GLY A 281 -12.05 -25.48 -6.85
C GLY A 281 -10.94 -24.83 -7.67
N PHE A 282 -10.37 -23.69 -7.21
CA PHE A 282 -9.14 -23.15 -7.78
C PHE A 282 -7.98 -24.14 -7.62
N GLN A 283 -7.04 -24.12 -8.56
CA GLN A 283 -5.82 -24.93 -8.52
C GLN A 283 -4.59 -24.07 -8.85
N ALA A 284 -3.43 -24.49 -8.33
CA ALA A 284 -2.17 -23.90 -8.76
C ALA A 284 -1.98 -24.10 -10.27
N GLY A 285 -1.51 -23.08 -10.97
CA GLY A 285 -1.38 -23.05 -12.43
C GLY A 285 -2.63 -22.54 -13.17
N ASP A 286 -3.76 -22.35 -12.48
CA ASP A 286 -4.92 -21.70 -13.10
C ASP A 286 -4.57 -20.29 -13.55
N GLN A 287 -4.79 -19.98 -14.82
CA GLN A 287 -4.82 -18.59 -15.28
C GLN A 287 -6.26 -18.08 -15.19
N VAL A 288 -6.52 -17.13 -14.29
CA VAL A 288 -7.85 -16.54 -14.15
C VAL A 288 -8.11 -15.66 -15.37
N ALA A 289 -9.00 -16.10 -16.24
CA ALA A 289 -9.35 -15.39 -17.46
C ALA A 289 -10.44 -14.36 -17.18
N LEU A 290 -11.51 -14.78 -16.49
CA LEU A 290 -12.62 -13.91 -16.09
C LEU A 290 -12.94 -14.11 -14.61
N LEU A 291 -13.21 -13.01 -13.91
CA LEU A 291 -13.80 -12.98 -12.58
C LEU A 291 -14.97 -12.00 -12.62
N ASP A 292 -16.17 -12.47 -12.26
CA ASP A 292 -17.40 -11.67 -12.32
C ASP A 292 -17.61 -11.02 -13.71
N GLY A 293 -17.37 -11.82 -14.76
CA GLY A 293 -17.49 -11.38 -16.15
C GLY A 293 -16.38 -10.45 -16.66
N GLN A 294 -15.40 -10.07 -15.83
CA GLN A 294 -14.35 -9.12 -16.18
C GLN A 294 -13.01 -9.82 -16.49
N PRO A 295 -12.29 -9.42 -17.56
CA PRO A 295 -10.93 -9.90 -17.85
C PRO A 295 -9.96 -9.62 -16.72
N MET A 296 -9.27 -10.65 -16.21
CA MET A 296 -8.27 -10.51 -15.14
C MET A 296 -6.86 -10.49 -15.72
N LEU A 297 -6.12 -9.40 -15.50
CA LEU A 297 -4.74 -9.28 -15.96
C LEU A 297 -3.76 -9.13 -14.80
N SER A 298 -4.23 -8.70 -13.63
CA SER A 298 -3.40 -8.46 -12.46
C SER A 298 -4.15 -8.71 -11.15
N ILE A 299 -3.41 -8.72 -10.04
CA ILE A 299 -3.97 -8.72 -8.69
C ILE A 299 -4.84 -7.48 -8.45
N ALA A 300 -4.47 -6.32 -9.00
CA ALA A 300 -5.24 -5.08 -8.86
C ALA A 300 -6.62 -5.15 -9.55
N ASP A 301 -6.73 -5.89 -10.65
CA ASP A 301 -8.04 -6.19 -11.25
C ASP A 301 -8.89 -7.08 -10.33
N MET A 302 -8.30 -8.08 -9.68
CA MET A 302 -9.03 -8.93 -8.73
C MET A 302 -9.47 -8.13 -7.51
N GLN A 303 -8.60 -7.30 -6.93
CA GLN A 303 -8.95 -6.41 -5.83
C GLN A 303 -10.07 -5.44 -6.20
N TRP A 304 -10.10 -4.96 -7.44
CA TRP A 304 -11.18 -4.13 -7.95
C TRP A 304 -12.53 -4.87 -7.92
N VAL A 305 -12.58 -6.11 -8.42
CA VAL A 305 -13.80 -6.92 -8.37
C VAL A 305 -14.22 -7.18 -6.92
N LEU A 306 -13.29 -7.63 -6.09
CA LEU A 306 -13.53 -7.90 -4.67
C LEU A 306 -14.01 -6.64 -3.93
N HIS A 307 -13.41 -5.48 -4.20
CA HIS A 307 -13.83 -4.23 -3.59
C HIS A 307 -15.30 -3.91 -3.87
N ASN A 308 -15.77 -4.18 -5.08
CA ASN A 308 -17.14 -3.91 -5.52
C ASN A 308 -18.12 -5.04 -5.23
N THR A 309 -17.66 -6.17 -4.72
CA THR A 309 -18.51 -7.30 -4.33
C THR A 309 -19.22 -7.02 -3.00
N GLY A 310 -20.47 -7.46 -2.86
CA GLY A 310 -21.26 -7.33 -1.62
C GLY A 310 -20.65 -8.07 -0.42
N SER A 311 -21.31 -7.93 0.74
CA SER A 311 -20.90 -8.61 1.98
C SER A 311 -21.10 -10.12 1.91
N SER A 312 -22.06 -10.59 1.09
CA SER A 312 -22.21 -11.98 0.66
C SER A 312 -22.48 -12.00 -0.85
N ALA A 313 -21.85 -12.89 -1.60
CA ALA A 313 -21.98 -12.96 -3.06
C ALA A 313 -21.53 -14.30 -3.65
N THR A 314 -21.98 -14.61 -4.86
CA THR A 314 -21.45 -15.71 -5.67
C THR A 314 -20.96 -15.13 -6.99
N LEU A 315 -19.66 -15.24 -7.24
CA LEU A 315 -19.01 -14.65 -8.41
C LEU A 315 -18.68 -15.74 -9.44
N PRO A 316 -19.12 -15.62 -10.70
CA PRO A 316 -18.71 -16.57 -11.73
C PRO A 316 -17.22 -16.39 -12.06
N VAL A 317 -16.49 -17.50 -12.08
CA VAL A 317 -15.07 -17.57 -12.41
C VAL A 317 -14.88 -18.37 -13.69
N ARG A 318 -14.00 -17.90 -14.57
CA ARG A 318 -13.46 -18.71 -15.66
C ARG A 318 -11.94 -18.72 -15.60
N VAL A 319 -11.37 -19.92 -15.57
CA VAL A 319 -9.93 -20.13 -15.60
C VAL A 319 -9.53 -20.90 -16.85
N VAL A 320 -8.30 -20.69 -17.30
CA VAL A 320 -7.63 -21.61 -18.22
C VAL A 320 -6.81 -22.58 -17.37
N ARG A 321 -7.19 -23.86 -17.41
CA ARG A 321 -6.52 -24.97 -16.73
C ARG A 321 -6.16 -26.02 -17.75
N ASP A 322 -4.89 -26.41 -17.84
CA ASP A 322 -4.40 -27.37 -18.84
C ASP A 322 -4.87 -27.05 -20.28
N LYS A 323 -4.83 -25.75 -20.63
CA LYS A 323 -5.29 -25.19 -21.93
C LYS A 323 -6.80 -25.32 -22.20
N LYS A 324 -7.59 -25.72 -21.21
CA LYS A 324 -9.06 -25.80 -21.30
C LYS A 324 -9.69 -24.69 -20.46
N LEU A 325 -10.84 -24.20 -20.91
CA LEU A 325 -11.65 -23.30 -20.10
C LEU A 325 -12.43 -24.12 -19.08
N VAL A 326 -12.28 -23.75 -17.80
CA VAL A 326 -13.03 -24.32 -16.68
C VAL A 326 -13.82 -23.17 -16.05
N THR A 327 -15.10 -23.41 -15.77
CA THR A 327 -16.00 -22.43 -15.15
C THR A 327 -16.54 -23.00 -13.85
N PHE A 328 -16.56 -22.18 -12.81
CA PHE A 328 -17.10 -22.49 -11.49
C PHE A 328 -17.44 -21.19 -10.76
N ASP A 329 -18.07 -21.31 -9.60
CA ASP A 329 -18.49 -20.17 -8.80
C ASP A 329 -17.63 -19.99 -7.56
N LEU A 330 -17.28 -18.74 -7.26
CA LEU A 330 -16.62 -18.34 -6.02
C LEU A 330 -17.65 -17.74 -5.07
N THR A 331 -18.02 -18.48 -4.04
CA THR A 331 -18.97 -18.03 -3.00
C THR A 331 -18.24 -17.32 -1.87
N LEU A 332 -18.64 -16.09 -1.59
CA LEU A 332 -18.16 -15.25 -0.50
C LEU A 332 -19.26 -15.13 0.56
N GLU A 333 -18.93 -15.52 1.79
CA GLU A 333 -19.82 -15.46 2.96
C GLU A 333 -19.65 -14.15 3.72
N GLU A 334 -20.68 -13.73 4.46
CA GLU A 334 -20.63 -12.56 5.34
C GLU A 334 -19.35 -12.55 6.20
N GLY A 335 -18.70 -11.39 6.30
CA GLY A 335 -17.44 -11.27 7.03
C GLY A 335 -16.17 -11.66 6.24
N TRP A 336 -16.29 -12.08 4.97
CA TRP A 336 -15.13 -12.50 4.16
C TRP A 336 -14.05 -11.42 4.04
N ARG A 337 -14.46 -10.15 4.05
CA ARG A 337 -13.62 -8.99 3.76
C ARG A 337 -12.79 -8.57 4.97
N GLU A 338 -13.35 -8.76 6.15
CA GLU A 338 -12.81 -8.43 7.46
C GLU A 338 -11.58 -9.28 7.83
N LYS A 339 -11.35 -10.37 7.10
CA LYS A 339 -10.13 -11.18 7.17
C LYS A 339 -8.88 -10.46 6.66
N GLY A 340 -9.04 -9.31 6.03
CA GLY A 340 -7.92 -8.51 5.52
C GLY A 340 -7.20 -7.73 6.62
N ASP A 341 -5.87 -7.72 6.55
CA ASP A 341 -5.08 -6.84 7.39
C ASP A 341 -5.06 -5.41 6.82
N ILE A 342 -5.58 -4.46 7.58
CA ILE A 342 -5.59 -3.03 7.27
C ILE A 342 -4.54 -2.26 8.07
N SER A 343 -3.88 -2.89 9.06
CA SER A 343 -2.97 -2.22 9.98
C SER A 343 -1.80 -1.58 9.24
N TRP A 344 -1.26 -2.25 8.21
CA TRP A 344 -0.16 -1.74 7.38
C TRP A 344 -0.53 -0.52 6.53
N ARG A 345 -1.81 -0.18 6.36
CA ARG A 345 -2.23 0.95 5.52
C ARG A 345 -1.87 2.29 6.16
N VAL A 346 -1.47 3.27 5.35
CA VAL A 346 -1.19 4.63 5.84
C VAL A 346 -2.49 5.26 6.34
N SER A 347 -3.57 5.01 5.62
CA SER A 347 -4.91 5.47 5.94
C SER A 347 -5.42 4.94 7.30
N SER A 348 -4.86 3.85 7.83
CA SER A 348 -5.13 3.34 9.18
C SER A 348 -4.49 4.17 10.28
N TRP A 349 -3.51 5.02 9.97
CA TRP A 349 -2.89 5.90 10.95
C TRP A 349 -3.86 6.98 11.41
N ASP A 350 -4.74 7.45 10.53
CA ASP A 350 -5.82 8.37 10.89
C ASP A 350 -6.83 7.70 11.83
N MET A 351 -7.18 6.43 11.57
CA MET A 351 -8.04 5.65 12.48
C MET A 351 -7.36 5.45 13.84
N GLY A 352 -6.10 5.02 13.87
CA GLY A 352 -5.36 4.85 15.12
C GLY A 352 -5.18 6.17 15.88
N ARG A 353 -5.03 7.30 15.16
CA ARG A 353 -5.11 8.64 15.75
C ARG A 353 -6.46 8.85 16.42
N MET A 354 -7.56 8.52 15.77
CA MET A 354 -8.93 8.70 16.29
C MET A 354 -9.23 7.82 17.50
N VAL A 355 -9.04 6.50 17.41
CA VAL A 355 -9.53 5.56 18.44
C VAL A 355 -8.47 4.98 19.37
N PHE A 356 -7.19 5.01 18.98
CA PHE A 356 -6.07 4.56 19.83
C PHE A 356 -5.22 5.72 20.35
N GLY A 357 -5.68 6.96 20.18
CA GLY A 357 -4.94 8.14 20.64
C GLY A 357 -3.55 8.29 20.00
N GLY A 358 -3.37 7.76 18.79
CA GLY A 358 -2.11 7.79 18.05
C GLY A 358 -1.13 6.65 18.37
N MET A 359 -1.59 5.59 19.03
CA MET A 359 -0.81 4.36 19.16
C MET A 359 -0.78 3.55 17.85
N ARG A 360 0.26 2.73 17.73
CA ARG A 360 0.35 1.61 16.79
C ARG A 360 0.59 0.34 17.55
N LEU A 361 -0.17 -0.69 17.23
CA LEU A 361 -0.22 -1.95 17.96
C LEU A 361 0.38 -3.07 17.11
N GLU A 362 0.67 -4.19 17.75
CA GLU A 362 1.11 -5.41 17.08
C GLU A 362 0.67 -6.59 17.92
N SER A 363 0.12 -7.62 17.26
CA SER A 363 -0.19 -8.89 17.92
C SER A 363 1.07 -9.55 18.44
N MET A 364 1.02 -10.00 19.69
CA MET A 364 2.07 -10.83 20.26
C MET A 364 1.94 -12.27 19.76
N THR A 365 3.07 -12.97 19.60
CA THR A 365 3.05 -14.42 19.31
C THR A 365 2.68 -15.23 20.55
N ASP A 366 2.27 -16.48 20.38
CA ASP A 366 1.94 -17.39 21.50
C ASP A 366 3.10 -17.51 22.51
N ASP A 367 4.34 -17.58 22.01
CA ASP A 367 5.55 -17.62 22.84
C ASP A 367 5.73 -16.31 23.64
N GLU A 368 5.48 -15.16 23.01
CA GLU A 368 5.55 -13.86 23.68
C GLU A 368 4.45 -13.70 24.73
N ILE A 369 3.24 -14.18 24.44
CA ILE A 369 2.10 -14.20 25.36
C ILE A 369 2.45 -15.06 26.59
N ALA A 370 2.93 -16.28 26.37
CA ALA A 370 3.32 -17.22 27.42
C ALA A 370 4.49 -16.70 28.25
N ALA A 371 5.56 -16.18 27.62
CA ALA A 371 6.71 -15.59 28.30
C ALA A 371 6.32 -14.38 29.15
N ALA A 372 5.30 -13.65 28.71
CA ALA A 372 4.78 -12.54 29.47
C ALA A 372 3.78 -13.01 30.55
N GLY A 373 3.33 -14.27 30.56
CA GLY A 373 2.40 -14.82 31.55
C GLY A 373 0.94 -14.39 31.35
N LEU A 374 0.51 -14.24 30.09
CA LEU A 374 -0.90 -14.06 29.72
C LEU A 374 -1.49 -15.37 29.24
N SER A 375 -2.81 -15.45 29.24
CA SER A 375 -3.55 -16.52 28.58
C SER A 375 -3.65 -16.22 27.07
N PRO A 376 -3.53 -17.24 26.19
CA PRO A 376 -3.72 -17.06 24.75
C PRO A 376 -5.17 -16.71 24.36
N GLU A 377 -6.13 -16.93 25.26
CA GLU A 377 -7.52 -16.52 25.14
C GLU A 377 -7.77 -15.05 25.55
N GLN A 378 -6.71 -14.32 25.92
CA GLN A 378 -6.78 -12.91 26.27
C GLN A 378 -6.11 -12.05 25.17
N MET A 379 -6.62 -10.83 24.98
CA MET A 379 -6.02 -9.81 24.12
C MET A 379 -4.57 -9.57 24.55
N ALA A 380 -3.67 -9.55 23.58
CA ALA A 380 -2.27 -9.30 23.79
C ALA A 380 -1.69 -8.48 22.63
N LEU A 381 -1.96 -7.17 22.66
CA LEU A 381 -1.47 -6.22 21.65
C LEU A 381 -0.35 -5.36 22.24
N ARG A 382 0.86 -5.45 21.69
CA ARG A 382 2.01 -4.65 22.12
C ARG A 382 1.96 -3.26 21.47
N VAL A 383 2.09 -2.22 22.28
CA VAL A 383 2.23 -0.85 21.79
C VAL A 383 3.62 -0.66 21.17
N ARG A 384 3.70 -0.62 19.84
CA ARG A 384 4.95 -0.41 19.09
C ARG A 384 5.35 1.05 18.99
N PHE A 385 4.36 1.93 18.90
CA PHE A 385 4.57 3.37 18.79
C PHE A 385 3.47 4.13 19.52
N VAL A 386 3.82 5.31 20.01
CA VAL A 386 2.89 6.29 20.56
C VAL A 386 3.21 7.63 19.92
N GLY A 387 2.21 8.31 19.36
CA GLY A 387 2.41 9.62 18.75
C GLY A 387 2.92 10.66 19.74
N GLN A 388 3.71 11.60 19.22
CA GLN A 388 4.51 12.51 20.06
C GLN A 388 3.96 13.93 20.14
N TYR A 389 3.19 14.36 19.13
CA TYR A 389 2.73 15.75 18.99
C TYR A 389 1.25 15.84 18.60
N GLY A 390 0.64 16.99 18.91
CA GLY A 390 -0.72 17.34 18.52
C GLY A 390 -1.77 16.31 18.93
N GLU A 391 -2.68 16.01 18.01
CA GLU A 391 -3.74 15.02 18.19
C GLU A 391 -3.21 13.60 18.34
N HIS A 392 -2.09 13.26 17.70
CA HIS A 392 -1.48 11.93 17.80
C HIS A 392 -0.88 11.63 19.18
N ALA A 393 -0.74 12.61 20.07
CA ALA A 393 -0.14 12.41 21.39
C ALA A 393 -1.15 12.13 22.51
N ARG A 394 -2.42 11.83 22.21
CA ARG A 394 -3.45 11.60 23.24
C ARG A 394 -3.12 10.40 24.13
N ALA A 395 -2.73 9.28 23.55
CA ALA A 395 -2.33 8.10 24.33
C ALA A 395 -1.09 8.40 25.20
N LYS A 396 -0.11 9.14 24.67
CA LYS A 396 1.06 9.60 25.45
C LYS A 396 0.64 10.46 26.64
N ARG A 397 -0.28 11.41 26.44
CA ARG A 397 -0.83 12.28 27.50
C ARG A 397 -1.61 11.49 28.55
N ALA A 398 -2.28 10.41 28.13
CA ALA A 398 -2.94 9.45 29.00
C ALA A 398 -1.97 8.49 29.72
N GLY A 399 -0.65 8.63 29.52
CA GLY A 399 0.36 7.84 30.21
C GLY A 399 0.71 6.50 29.56
N LEU A 400 0.16 6.20 28.38
CA LEU A 400 0.50 5.02 27.58
C LEU A 400 1.89 5.19 26.94
N GLN A 401 2.63 4.08 26.84
CA GLN A 401 4.03 4.05 26.45
C GLN A 401 4.30 2.93 25.45
N LYS A 402 5.35 3.11 24.65
CA LYS A 402 5.91 2.03 23.83
C LYS A 402 6.29 0.86 24.74
N GLY A 403 5.87 -0.35 24.37
CA GLY A 403 6.13 -1.59 25.10
C GLY A 403 5.02 -1.99 26.07
N ASP A 404 4.03 -1.14 26.32
CA ASP A 404 2.82 -1.56 27.04
C ASP A 404 2.12 -2.69 26.28
N ILE A 405 1.53 -3.64 27.01
CA ILE A 405 0.72 -4.72 26.45
C ILE A 405 -0.73 -4.41 26.75
N ILE A 406 -1.54 -4.14 25.73
CA ILE A 406 -2.98 -3.95 25.87
C ILE A 406 -3.62 -5.33 26.05
N THR A 407 -4.40 -5.44 27.13
CA THR A 407 -5.05 -6.67 27.57
C THR A 407 -6.57 -6.60 27.55
N SER A 408 -7.14 -5.41 27.42
CA SER A 408 -8.57 -5.17 27.21
C SER A 408 -8.79 -3.75 26.67
N VAL A 409 -9.82 -3.57 25.84
CA VAL A 409 -10.29 -2.26 25.38
C VAL A 409 -11.80 -2.18 25.53
N ASN A 410 -12.30 -1.18 26.26
CA ASN A 410 -13.73 -1.02 26.58
C ASN A 410 -14.37 -2.30 27.16
N GLY A 411 -13.61 -3.06 27.95
CA GLY A 411 -14.04 -4.34 28.53
C GLY A 411 -13.96 -5.55 27.59
N GLU A 412 -13.69 -5.37 26.29
CA GLU A 412 -13.41 -6.48 25.38
C GLU A 412 -11.96 -6.96 25.58
N SER A 413 -11.83 -8.20 25.99
CA SER A 413 -10.56 -8.85 26.34
C SER A 413 -10.26 -10.06 25.48
N LYS A 414 -11.11 -10.40 24.50
CA LYS A 414 -10.83 -11.49 23.56
C LYS A 414 -9.63 -11.15 22.67
N PRO A 415 -8.92 -12.16 22.15
CA PRO A 415 -7.83 -11.94 21.22
C PRO A 415 -8.35 -11.27 19.96
N LEU A 416 -7.79 -10.11 19.64
CA LEU A 416 -8.03 -9.36 18.42
C LEU A 416 -6.68 -8.88 17.88
N THR A 417 -6.55 -8.85 16.56
CA THR A 417 -5.46 -8.16 15.86
C THR A 417 -5.66 -6.64 15.93
N GLU A 418 -4.62 -5.86 15.58
CA GLU A 418 -4.76 -4.40 15.45
C GLU A 418 -5.88 -4.05 14.45
N SER A 419 -5.96 -4.78 13.33
CA SER A 419 -6.97 -4.56 12.29
C SER A 419 -8.39 -4.78 12.77
N GLU A 420 -8.64 -5.90 13.45
CA GLU A 420 -9.97 -6.21 13.98
C GLU A 420 -10.38 -5.23 15.07
N LEU A 421 -9.48 -4.92 16.00
CA LEU A 421 -9.74 -3.95 17.05
C LEU A 421 -9.99 -2.55 16.46
N LEU A 422 -9.20 -2.13 15.48
CA LEU A 422 -9.37 -0.83 14.82
C LEU A 422 -10.74 -0.73 14.14
N ALA A 423 -11.12 -1.76 13.38
CA ALA A 423 -12.42 -1.81 12.72
C ALA A 423 -13.59 -1.84 13.72
N HIS A 424 -13.46 -2.60 14.81
CA HIS A 424 -14.44 -2.65 15.89
C HIS A 424 -14.61 -1.25 16.50
N MET A 425 -13.53 -0.64 16.96
CA MET A 425 -13.54 0.65 17.64
C MET A 425 -14.05 1.79 16.75
N MET A 426 -13.71 1.78 15.46
CA MET A 426 -14.24 2.76 14.50
C MET A 426 -15.76 2.66 14.31
N ARG A 427 -16.39 1.50 14.57
CA ARG A 427 -17.85 1.32 14.51
C ARG A 427 -18.54 1.62 15.83
N THR A 428 -17.92 1.27 16.94
CA THR A 428 -18.56 1.26 18.26
C THR A 428 -18.35 2.54 19.06
N THR A 429 -17.38 3.37 18.70
CA THR A 429 -17.17 4.68 19.34
C THR A 429 -17.72 5.83 18.51
N ARG A 430 -17.86 7.00 19.11
CA ARG A 430 -18.22 8.32 18.53
C ARG A 430 -17.20 9.38 18.97
N PRO A 431 -17.07 10.51 18.24
CA PRO A 431 -16.19 11.59 18.68
C PRO A 431 -16.60 12.08 20.07
N GLY A 432 -15.64 12.20 20.98
CA GLY A 432 -15.87 12.54 22.39
C GLY A 432 -16.13 11.34 23.31
N ASP A 433 -16.35 10.14 22.77
CA ASP A 433 -16.43 8.93 23.60
C ASP A 433 -15.07 8.65 24.22
N ASP A 434 -15.10 8.10 25.42
CA ASP A 434 -13.89 7.63 26.06
C ASP A 434 -13.57 6.18 25.69
N VAL A 435 -12.31 5.94 25.33
CA VAL A 435 -11.76 4.60 25.13
C VAL A 435 -10.92 4.22 26.34
N GLU A 436 -11.36 3.18 27.04
CA GLU A 436 -10.69 2.62 28.20
C GLU A 436 -9.77 1.48 27.79
N PHE A 437 -8.49 1.60 28.12
CA PHE A 437 -7.48 0.58 27.89
C PHE A 437 -7.06 0.00 29.23
N GLU A 438 -7.14 -1.33 29.34
CA GLU A 438 -6.39 -2.04 30.38
C GLU A 438 -5.07 -2.50 29.76
N ILE A 439 -3.97 -2.15 30.43
CA ILE A 439 -2.64 -2.48 29.98
C ILE A 439 -1.85 -3.18 31.06
N ARG A 440 -0.81 -3.89 30.62
CA ARG A 440 0.23 -4.43 31.46
C ARG A 440 1.59 -3.83 31.14
N ARG A 441 2.21 -3.26 32.17
CA ARG A 441 3.58 -2.71 32.13
C ARG A 441 4.46 -3.46 33.13
N GLY A 442 5.22 -4.44 32.64
CA GLY A 442 5.89 -5.41 33.50
C GLY A 442 4.86 -6.24 34.27
N LYS A 443 4.90 -6.20 35.60
CA LYS A 443 3.92 -6.89 36.47
C LYS A 443 2.72 -6.04 36.88
N ARG A 444 2.69 -4.75 36.51
CA ARG A 444 1.63 -3.82 36.91
C ARG A 444 0.50 -3.83 35.89
N GLN A 445 -0.73 -3.92 36.37
CA GLN A 445 -1.91 -3.55 35.58
C GLN A 445 -2.19 -2.05 35.76
N ILE A 446 -2.49 -1.38 34.66
CA ILE A 446 -2.77 0.05 34.62
C ILE A 446 -4.00 0.25 33.73
N GLN A 447 -4.92 1.10 34.16
CA GLN A 447 -6.00 1.60 33.32
C GLN A 447 -5.61 2.96 32.75
N ALA A 448 -5.88 3.17 31.47
CA ALA A 448 -5.70 4.43 30.79
C ALA A 448 -6.94 4.76 29.98
N LYS A 449 -7.20 6.05 29.81
CA LYS A 449 -8.40 6.54 29.16
C LYS A 449 -8.03 7.54 28.08
N VAL A 450 -8.52 7.35 26.87
CA VAL A 450 -8.24 8.20 25.71
C VAL A 450 -9.54 8.58 25.02
N GLU A 451 -9.79 9.87 24.91
CA GLU A 451 -10.93 10.39 24.13
C GLU A 451 -10.79 10.08 22.64
N ALA A 452 -11.84 9.49 22.06
CA ALA A 452 -11.98 9.22 20.64
C ALA A 452 -12.28 10.50 19.87
N GLN A 453 -11.77 10.60 18.64
CA GLN A 453 -12.01 11.75 17.75
C GLN A 453 -12.88 11.42 16.55
#